data_AF-A0A1Q7KJS0-F1
#
_entry.id   AF-A0A1Q7KJS0-F1
#
_cell.length_a   1.000
_cell.length_b   1.000
_cell.length_c   1.000
_cell.angle_alpha   90.00
_cell.angle_beta   90.00
_cell.angle_gamma   90.00
#
_symmetry.space_group_name_H-M   'P 1'
#
loop_
_entity.id
_entity.type
_entity.pdbx_description
1 polymer ?
#
loop_
_entity_poly.entity_id
_entity_poly.type
_entity_poly.pdbx_seq_one_letter_code
_entity_poly.pdbx_strand_id
1 'polypeptide(L)'
;MKFFRHEPLLAARHPETESYSPNLHQVWDTEIVERDMEISSPQRFADELDEKFRAQIRSWQDAGIHVENWAWESHERAERAAYGAFPKKISIEPNVKPVTCAENNHIGKRMFDLRLVIDDAYQHQAENAVDESLAAAGIRLAMILNDAAK
;
A
#
# COMPACT_ATOMS: atom_id res chain seq x y z
N MET A 1 -19.46 7.13 -11.50
CA MET A 1 -19.09 7.69 -10.18
C MET A 1 -17.61 7.42 -10.08
N LYS A 2 -16.77 8.45 -10.16
CA LYS A 2 -15.32 8.26 -10.27
C LYS A 2 -14.73 7.89 -8.90
N PHE A 3 -13.92 6.84 -8.87
CA PHE A 3 -13.02 6.48 -7.79
C PHE A 3 -11.64 6.98 -8.20
N PHE A 4 -11.07 7.94 -7.47
CA PHE A 4 -9.70 8.46 -7.73
C PHE A 4 -9.43 8.79 -9.19
N ARG A 5 -10.37 9.49 -9.83
CA ARG A 5 -10.30 9.93 -11.24
C ARG A 5 -10.67 8.85 -12.27
N HIS A 6 -10.77 7.59 -11.89
CA HIS A 6 -11.14 6.47 -12.77
C HIS A 6 -12.56 5.95 -12.51
N GLU A 7 -13.25 5.49 -13.55
CA GLU A 7 -14.45 4.67 -13.35
C GLU A 7 -13.99 3.24 -13.02
N PRO A 8 -14.65 2.56 -12.08
CA PRO A 8 -14.22 1.24 -11.65
C PRO A 8 -14.44 0.22 -12.77
N LEU A 9 -13.42 -0.57 -13.06
CA LEU A 9 -13.43 -1.58 -14.11
C LEU A 9 -13.28 -2.97 -13.50
N LEU A 10 -14.13 -3.90 -13.92
CA LEU A 10 -13.94 -5.32 -13.65
C LEU A 10 -12.70 -5.81 -14.39
N ALA A 11 -11.86 -6.59 -13.72
CA ALA A 11 -10.68 -7.20 -14.31
C ALA A 11 -11.06 -8.04 -15.53
N ALA A 12 -10.49 -7.69 -16.69
CA ALA A 12 -10.78 -8.39 -17.95
C ALA A 12 -10.19 -9.82 -17.96
N ARG A 13 -9.08 -10.02 -17.24
CA ARG A 13 -8.50 -11.34 -17.00
C ARG A 13 -9.05 -11.82 -15.66
N HIS A 14 -9.78 -12.93 -15.68
CA HIS A 14 -10.45 -13.53 -14.53
C HIS A 14 -11.65 -12.74 -13.96
N PRO A 15 -12.69 -12.43 -14.78
CA PRO A 15 -13.88 -11.75 -14.30
C PRO A 15 -14.62 -12.51 -13.18
N GLU A 16 -14.45 -13.83 -13.10
CA GLU A 16 -14.99 -14.70 -12.05
C GLU A 16 -14.46 -14.37 -10.65
N THR A 17 -13.32 -13.68 -10.55
CA THR A 17 -12.75 -13.24 -9.26
C THR A 17 -13.42 -11.99 -8.72
N GLU A 18 -14.21 -11.30 -9.56
CA GLU A 18 -14.85 -10.03 -9.23
C GLU A 18 -13.85 -8.98 -8.74
N SER A 19 -12.63 -9.00 -9.28
CA SER A 19 -11.60 -8.01 -8.96
C SER A 19 -11.87 -6.70 -9.72
N TYR A 20 -11.91 -5.58 -9.00
CA TYR A 20 -12.16 -4.25 -9.57
C TYR A 20 -10.92 -3.36 -9.45
N SER A 21 -10.77 -2.43 -10.40
CA SER A 21 -9.70 -1.43 -10.44
C SER A 21 -10.25 -0.01 -10.67
N PRO A 22 -9.73 1.04 -9.99
CA PRO A 22 -8.79 0.92 -8.88
C PRO A 22 -9.49 0.37 -7.63
N ASN A 23 -8.78 -0.48 -6.89
CA ASN A 23 -9.14 -0.85 -5.52
C ASN A 23 -8.12 -0.21 -4.56
N LEU A 24 -8.35 -0.34 -3.24
CA LEU A 24 -7.48 0.29 -2.25
C LEU A 24 -6.01 -0.10 -2.40
N HIS A 25 -5.69 -1.32 -2.82
CA HIS A 25 -4.31 -1.75 -3.03
C HIS A 25 -3.63 -0.94 -4.14
N GLN A 26 -4.30 -0.76 -5.29
CA GLN A 26 -3.76 0.04 -6.40
C GLN A 26 -3.55 1.51 -6.02
N VAL A 27 -4.40 2.06 -5.15
CA VAL A 27 -4.23 3.43 -4.65
C VAL A 27 -2.90 3.57 -3.90
N TRP A 28 -2.55 2.58 -3.07
CA TRP A 28 -1.28 2.57 -2.33
C TRP A 28 -0.08 2.24 -3.22
N ASP A 29 -0.21 1.28 -4.12
CA ASP A 29 0.88 0.82 -4.99
C ASP A 29 1.28 1.84 -6.05
N THR A 30 0.33 2.66 -6.51
CA THR A 30 0.51 3.48 -7.70
C THR A 30 0.05 4.91 -7.49
N GLU A 31 -1.22 5.14 -7.15
CA GLU A 31 -1.80 6.48 -7.28
C GLU A 31 -1.20 7.49 -6.29
N ILE A 32 -0.97 7.08 -5.03
CA ILE A 32 -0.32 7.93 -4.03
C ILE A 32 1.13 8.21 -4.44
N VAL A 33 1.87 7.19 -4.89
CA VAL A 33 3.28 7.33 -5.29
C VAL A 33 3.43 8.22 -6.53
N GLU A 34 2.60 8.03 -7.56
CA GLU A 34 2.60 8.86 -8.76
C GLU A 34 2.20 10.30 -8.45
N ARG A 35 1.25 10.49 -7.54
CA ARG A 35 0.90 11.81 -7.03
C ARG A 35 2.07 12.42 -6.27
N ASP A 36 2.74 11.72 -5.38
CA ASP A 36 3.79 12.33 -4.54
C ASP A 36 5.09 12.58 -5.32
N MET A 37 5.35 11.75 -6.35
CA MET A 37 6.44 11.96 -7.28
C MET A 37 6.16 13.13 -8.26
N GLU A 38 4.90 13.43 -8.58
CA GLU A 38 4.44 14.40 -9.59
C GLU A 38 5.37 14.57 -10.81
N ILE A 39 6.17 15.66 -10.80
CA ILE A 39 7.07 16.14 -11.86
C ILE A 39 8.52 15.70 -11.67
N SER A 40 8.81 14.99 -10.59
CA SER A 40 10.11 14.42 -10.27
C SER A 40 10.31 13.11 -11.01
N SER A 41 11.57 12.80 -11.35
CA SER A 41 11.93 11.44 -11.75
C SER A 41 11.99 10.53 -10.52
N PRO A 42 11.87 9.20 -10.69
CA PRO A 42 12.07 8.26 -9.60
C PRO A 42 13.40 8.47 -8.84
N GLN A 43 14.47 8.85 -9.54
CA GLN A 43 15.76 9.17 -8.94
C GLN A 43 15.67 10.39 -8.02
N ARG A 44 15.06 11.48 -8.50
CA ARG A 44 14.92 12.69 -7.69
C ARG A 44 14.05 12.44 -6.46
N PHE A 45 12.97 11.68 -6.61
CA PHE A 45 12.11 11.31 -5.50
C PHE A 45 12.87 10.47 -4.46
N ALA A 46 13.71 9.53 -4.89
CA ALA A 46 14.58 8.79 -3.99
C ALA A 46 15.58 9.69 -3.23
N ASP A 47 16.21 10.67 -3.90
CA ASP A 47 17.11 11.64 -3.25
C ASP A 47 16.37 12.48 -2.18
N GLU A 48 15.12 12.86 -2.46
CA GLU A 48 14.27 13.60 -1.53
C GLU A 48 13.90 12.75 -0.30
N LEU A 49 13.60 11.46 -0.50
CA LEU A 49 13.36 10.51 0.59
C LEU A 49 14.61 10.27 1.45
N ASP A 50 15.79 10.12 0.81
CA ASP A 50 17.08 9.97 1.50
C ASP A 50 17.38 11.17 2.41
N GLU A 51 17.09 12.38 1.94
CA GLU A 51 17.26 13.58 2.76
C GLU A 51 16.22 13.63 3.89
N LYS A 52 14.94 13.42 3.57
CA LYS A 52 13.81 13.50 4.52
C LYS A 52 13.97 12.53 5.70
N PHE A 53 14.45 11.32 5.45
CA PHE A 53 14.58 10.25 6.45
C PHE A 53 16.02 9.97 6.88
N ARG A 54 16.97 10.87 6.61
CA ARG A 54 18.41 10.68 6.89
C ARG A 54 18.71 10.16 8.29
N ALA A 55 17.99 10.62 9.32
CA ALA A 55 18.19 10.18 10.70
C ALA A 55 17.62 8.77 10.95
N GLN A 56 16.42 8.50 10.45
CA GLN A 56 15.73 7.21 10.54
C GLN A 56 16.50 6.13 9.78
N ILE A 57 17.02 6.45 8.60
CA ILE A 57 17.88 5.59 7.79
C ILE A 57 19.06 5.08 8.62
N ARG A 58 19.77 5.96 9.33
CA ARG A 58 20.86 5.54 10.23
C ARG A 58 20.37 4.60 11.32
N SER A 59 19.24 4.94 11.96
CA SER A 59 18.65 4.08 13.00
C SER A 59 18.24 2.71 12.46
N TRP A 60 17.70 2.63 11.24
CA TRP A 60 17.32 1.37 10.60
C TRP A 60 18.55 0.53 10.23
N GLN A 61 19.64 1.18 9.79
CA GLN A 61 20.92 0.51 9.56
C GLN A 61 21.51 -0.06 10.85
N ASP A 62 21.56 0.75 11.91
CA ASP A 62 22.11 0.35 13.22
C ASP A 62 21.31 -0.80 13.85
N ALA A 63 20.00 -0.87 13.58
CA ALA A 63 19.14 -1.96 14.03
C ALA A 63 19.46 -3.30 13.36
N GLY A 64 20.09 -3.32 12.18
CA GLY A 64 20.45 -4.55 11.47
C GLY A 64 19.32 -5.21 10.65
N ILE A 65 19.61 -6.38 10.08
CA ILE A 65 18.68 -7.10 9.18
C ILE A 65 17.71 -7.95 9.99
N HIS A 66 16.42 -7.59 9.97
CA HIS A 66 15.35 -8.26 10.73
C HIS A 66 14.05 -8.38 9.92
N VAL A 67 14.03 -9.29 8.96
CA VAL A 67 12.93 -9.42 7.97
C VAL A 67 11.55 -9.62 8.61
N GLU A 68 11.45 -10.45 9.66
CA GLU A 68 10.17 -10.68 10.35
C GLU A 68 9.65 -9.41 11.05
N ASN A 69 10.55 -8.61 11.64
CA ASN A 69 10.16 -7.35 12.25
C ASN A 69 9.68 -6.36 11.19
N TRP A 70 10.32 -6.32 10.02
CA TRP A 70 9.92 -5.44 8.92
C TRP A 70 8.53 -5.80 8.37
N ALA A 71 8.20 -7.10 8.34
CA ALA A 71 6.86 -7.55 7.97
C ALA A 71 5.81 -7.08 8.98
N TRP A 72 6.09 -7.21 10.28
CA TRP A 72 5.21 -6.69 11.34
C TRP A 72 5.04 -5.17 11.30
N GLU A 73 6.12 -4.42 11.11
CA GLU A 73 6.05 -2.96 10.96
C GLU A 73 5.19 -2.54 9.75
N SER A 74 5.30 -3.26 8.62
CA SER A 74 4.48 -3.03 7.44
C SER A 74 3.00 -3.31 7.74
N HIS A 75 2.71 -4.42 8.44
CA HIS A 75 1.36 -4.74 8.88
C HIS A 75 0.79 -3.66 9.81
N GLU A 76 1.53 -3.23 10.83
CA GLU A 76 1.10 -2.15 11.74
C GLU A 76 0.83 -0.83 11.00
N ARG A 77 1.65 -0.51 10.00
CA ARG A 77 1.43 0.66 9.15
C ARG A 77 0.17 0.51 8.30
N ALA A 78 -0.12 -0.67 7.76
CA ALA A 78 -1.35 -0.93 7.02
C ALA A 78 -2.60 -0.80 7.91
N GLU A 79 -2.59 -1.38 9.11
CA GLU A 79 -3.68 -1.27 10.08
C GLU A 79 -3.96 0.19 10.45
N ARG A 80 -2.90 0.99 10.67
CA ARG A 80 -3.04 2.39 11.09
C ARG A 80 -3.36 3.33 9.93
N ALA A 81 -2.54 3.32 8.89
CA ALA A 81 -2.51 4.36 7.86
C ALA A 81 -3.31 4.00 6.61
N ALA A 82 -3.48 2.71 6.29
CA ALA A 82 -4.32 2.28 5.18
C ALA A 82 -5.76 2.05 5.63
N TYR A 83 -5.99 1.00 6.40
CA TYR A 83 -7.33 0.60 6.79
C TYR A 83 -7.90 1.49 7.90
N GLY A 84 -7.08 1.87 8.90
CA GLY A 84 -7.50 2.69 10.02
C GLY A 84 -7.80 4.15 9.67
N ALA A 85 -7.15 4.69 8.65
CA ALA A 85 -7.40 6.04 8.13
C ALA A 85 -8.58 6.10 7.14
N PHE A 86 -9.08 4.94 6.70
CA PHE A 86 -10.15 4.89 5.71
C PHE A 86 -11.43 5.54 6.29
N PRO A 87 -12.07 6.47 5.57
CA PRO A 87 -13.12 7.35 6.10
C PRO A 87 -14.39 6.60 6.51
N LYS A 88 -14.60 5.40 5.96
CA LYS A 88 -15.70 4.50 6.32
C LYS A 88 -15.14 3.21 6.91
N LYS A 89 -15.49 2.88 8.14
CA LYS A 89 -15.10 1.59 8.74
C LYS A 89 -15.65 0.45 7.89
N ILE A 90 -14.73 -0.36 7.37
CA ILE A 90 -15.06 -1.61 6.68
C ILE A 90 -15.26 -2.67 7.76
N SER A 91 -16.42 -3.33 7.75
CA SER A 91 -16.69 -4.42 8.69
C SER A 91 -15.75 -5.59 8.46
N ILE A 92 -15.35 -6.27 9.53
CA ILE A 92 -14.61 -7.53 9.44
C ILE A 92 -15.48 -8.53 8.68
N GLU A 93 -14.86 -9.19 7.69
CA GLU A 93 -15.53 -10.19 6.89
C GLU A 93 -16.00 -11.37 7.74
N PRO A 94 -17.26 -11.82 7.61
CA PRO A 94 -17.74 -12.97 8.35
C PRO A 94 -16.93 -14.20 7.96
N ASN A 95 -16.64 -15.05 8.95
CA ASN A 95 -15.97 -16.33 8.73
C ASN A 95 -16.94 -17.31 8.01
N VAL A 96 -17.05 -17.15 6.70
CA VAL A 96 -17.83 -18.03 5.82
C VAL A 96 -16.87 -19.05 5.24
N LYS A 97 -17.14 -20.33 5.50
CA LYS A 97 -16.35 -21.42 4.92
C LYS A 97 -16.59 -21.47 3.40
N PRO A 98 -15.58 -21.26 2.55
CA PRO A 98 -15.76 -21.35 1.11
C PRO A 98 -16.11 -22.79 0.71
N VAL A 99 -17.01 -22.96 -0.25
CA VAL A 99 -17.40 -24.29 -0.77
C VAL A 99 -16.34 -24.83 -1.71
N THR A 100 -15.61 -23.93 -2.40
CA THR A 100 -14.50 -24.29 -3.31
C THR A 100 -13.32 -23.34 -3.14
N CYS A 101 -12.12 -23.77 -3.54
CA CYS A 101 -10.92 -22.90 -3.52
C CYS A 101 -11.03 -21.68 -4.45
N ALA A 102 -11.97 -21.69 -5.41
CA ALA A 102 -12.21 -20.57 -6.32
C ALA A 102 -13.26 -19.58 -5.79
N GLU A 103 -14.02 -19.96 -4.75
CA GLU A 103 -15.06 -19.12 -4.18
C GLU A 103 -14.45 -18.17 -3.14
N ASN A 104 -14.67 -16.87 -3.34
CA ASN A 104 -14.22 -15.81 -2.44
C ASN A 104 -15.40 -15.12 -1.73
N ASN A 105 -16.55 -15.79 -1.65
CA ASN A 105 -17.80 -15.24 -1.10
C ASN A 105 -18.20 -13.89 -1.76
N HIS A 106 -17.93 -13.76 -3.05
CA HIS A 106 -18.20 -12.57 -3.86
C HIS A 106 -17.67 -11.27 -3.21
N ILE A 107 -16.51 -11.35 -2.53
CA ILE A 107 -16.00 -10.23 -1.73
C ILE A 107 -15.77 -8.98 -2.58
N GLY A 108 -15.23 -9.14 -3.78
CA GLY A 108 -14.97 -8.03 -4.69
C GLY A 108 -16.26 -7.32 -5.09
N LYS A 109 -17.29 -8.07 -5.51
CA LYS A 109 -18.61 -7.49 -5.81
C LYS A 109 -19.26 -6.84 -4.60
N ARG A 110 -19.19 -7.47 -3.43
CA ARG A 110 -19.75 -6.91 -2.19
C ARG A 110 -19.08 -5.58 -1.82
N MET A 111 -17.75 -5.50 -1.91
CA MET A 111 -17.00 -4.27 -1.68
C MET A 111 -17.32 -3.19 -2.73
N PHE A 112 -17.48 -3.59 -4.00
CA PHE A 112 -17.89 -2.69 -5.07
C PHE A 112 -19.29 -2.08 -4.83
N ASP A 113 -20.25 -2.91 -4.40
CA ASP A 113 -21.63 -2.48 -4.13
C ASP A 113 -21.73 -1.49 -2.96
N LEU A 114 -20.75 -1.46 -2.03
CA LEU A 114 -20.69 -0.47 -0.95
C LEU A 114 -20.40 0.95 -1.44
N ARG A 115 -19.89 1.12 -2.67
CA ARG A 115 -19.54 2.42 -3.27
C ARG A 115 -18.70 3.28 -2.32
N LEU A 116 -17.67 2.67 -1.74
CA LEU A 116 -16.76 3.34 -0.82
C LEU A 116 -15.95 4.40 -1.58
N VAL A 117 -15.73 5.55 -0.96
CA VAL A 117 -14.97 6.65 -1.57
C VAL A 117 -13.95 7.10 -0.54
N ILE A 118 -12.70 7.21 -0.99
CA ILE A 118 -11.65 7.97 -0.33
C ILE A 118 -11.51 9.33 -1.08
N ASP A 119 -10.87 10.31 -0.48
CA ASP A 119 -10.69 11.64 -1.08
C ASP A 119 -9.22 12.04 -1.07
N ASP A 120 -8.92 13.27 -1.50
CA ASP A 120 -7.56 13.79 -1.46
C ASP A 120 -7.04 13.88 -0.01
N ALA A 121 -7.92 14.10 0.97
CA ALA A 121 -7.54 14.15 2.38
C ALA A 121 -7.03 12.78 2.87
N TYR A 122 -7.69 11.69 2.48
CA TYR A 122 -7.20 10.34 2.76
C TYR A 122 -5.80 10.11 2.16
N GLN A 123 -5.60 10.46 0.88
CA GLN A 123 -4.30 10.24 0.24
C GLN A 123 -3.20 11.12 0.87
N HIS A 124 -3.49 12.36 1.25
CA HIS A 124 -2.54 13.22 1.97
C HIS A 124 -2.23 12.68 3.37
N GLN A 125 -3.19 12.07 4.05
CA GLN A 125 -2.93 11.40 5.32
C GLN A 125 -2.02 10.18 5.16
N ALA A 126 -2.08 9.50 4.01
CA ALA A 126 -1.27 8.34 3.68
C ALA A 126 0.16 8.66 3.20
N GLU A 127 0.40 9.86 2.68
CA GLU A 127 1.67 10.34 2.11
C GLU A 127 2.89 9.97 2.97
N ASN A 128 2.92 10.41 4.23
CA ASN A 128 4.07 10.15 5.10
C ASN A 128 4.30 8.65 5.37
N ALA A 129 3.24 7.84 5.36
CA ALA A 129 3.36 6.39 5.54
C ALA A 129 3.94 5.71 4.31
N VAL A 130 3.57 6.15 3.11
CA VAL A 130 4.13 5.68 1.83
C VAL A 130 5.61 6.05 1.75
N ASP A 131 5.94 7.31 1.96
CA ASP A 131 7.30 7.83 1.94
C ASP A 131 8.25 7.09 2.90
N GLU A 132 7.83 6.93 4.15
CA GLU A 132 8.62 6.20 5.15
C GLU A 132 8.81 4.73 4.74
N SER A 133 7.79 4.10 4.15
CA SER A 133 7.88 2.70 3.69
C SER A 133 8.85 2.54 2.53
N LEU A 134 8.84 3.48 1.57
CA LEU A 134 9.76 3.48 0.44
C LEU A 134 11.20 3.70 0.90
N ALA A 135 11.44 4.69 1.77
CA ALA A 135 12.76 4.96 2.33
C ALA A 135 13.30 3.76 3.13
N ALA A 136 12.46 3.17 4.00
CA ALA A 136 12.83 1.99 4.77
C ALA A 136 13.14 0.79 3.86
N ALA A 137 12.32 0.54 2.84
CA ALA A 137 12.55 -0.55 1.89
C ALA A 137 13.87 -0.38 1.12
N GLY A 138 14.17 0.83 0.65
CA GLY A 138 15.40 1.16 -0.06
C GLY A 138 16.65 0.84 0.77
N ILE A 139 16.71 1.32 2.02
CA ILE A 139 17.88 1.07 2.87
C ILE A 139 17.99 -0.40 3.28
N ARG A 140 16.87 -1.07 3.57
CA ARG A 140 16.84 -2.50 3.95
C ARG A 140 17.34 -3.40 2.83
N LEU A 141 16.96 -3.09 1.59
CA LEU A 141 17.48 -3.77 0.41
C LEU A 141 19.00 -3.57 0.30
N ALA A 142 19.49 -2.34 0.43
CA ALA A 142 20.92 -2.05 0.40
C ALA A 142 21.70 -2.81 1.49
N MET A 143 21.14 -2.92 2.71
CA MET A 143 21.73 -3.71 3.80
C MET A 143 21.83 -5.19 3.43
N ILE A 144 20.76 -5.79 2.90
CA ILE A 144 20.76 -7.20 2.45
C ILE A 144 21.80 -7.41 1.35
N LEU A 145 21.85 -6.54 0.35
CA LEU A 145 22.80 -6.66 -0.77
C LEU A 145 24.25 -6.53 -0.29
N ASN A 146 24.53 -5.58 0.60
CA ASN A 146 25.86 -5.40 1.17
C ASN A 146 26.27 -6.57 2.07
N ASP A 147 25.33 -7.22 2.74
CA ASP A 147 25.62 -8.41 3.54
C ASP A 147 25.88 -9.64 2.66
N ALA A 148 25.09 -9.83 1.61
CA ALA A 148 25.23 -10.93 0.66
C ALA A 148 26.49 -10.83 -0.23
N ALA A 149 27.04 -9.63 -0.40
CA ALA A 149 28.25 -9.39 -1.19
C ALA A 149 29.56 -9.58 -0.40
N LYS A 150 29.50 -9.92 0.90
CA LYS A 150 30.67 -10.26 1.74
C LYS A 150 31.14 -11.69 1.49
#